data_AF-A0A9P6ACU1-F1
#
_entry.id   AF-A0A9P6ACU1-F1
#
_cell.length_a   1.000
_cell.length_b   1.000
_cell.length_c   1.000
_cell.angle_alpha   90.00
_cell.angle_beta   90.00
_cell.angle_gamma   90.00
#
_symmetry.space_group_name_H-M   'P 1'
#
loop_
_entity.id
_entity.type
_entity.pdbx_description
1 polymer ?
#
loop_
_entity_poly.entity_id
_entity_poly.type
_entity_poly.pdbx_seq_one_letter_code
_entity_poly.pdbx_strand_id
1 'polypeptide(L)' 'ILPALSMDGILHLKIVEGSFNHPLFMEFIEGLLDQMNPFPGPNSVIMMDNCRIHKSNEITQMIEE' A
#
# COMPACT_ATOMS: atom_id res chain seq x y z
N ILE A 1 6.22 2.22 -11.74
CA ILE A 1 6.50 3.03 -10.52
C ILE A 1 5.19 3.14 -9.75
N LEU A 2 5.20 2.92 -8.44
CA LEU A 2 4.04 3.05 -7.56
C LEU A 2 4.42 3.84 -6.30
N PRO A 3 3.95 5.09 -6.15
CA PRO A 3 4.11 5.88 -4.92
C PRO A 3 2.87 5.76 -4.01
N ALA A 4 3.10 5.75 -2.69
CA ALA A 4 2.11 6.11 -1.68
C ALA A 4 2.34 7.55 -1.24
N LEU A 5 1.29 8.36 -1.29
CA LEU A 5 1.34 9.79 -0.98
C LEU A 5 0.52 10.09 0.28
N SER A 6 1.01 11.03 1.07
CA SER A 6 0.29 11.67 2.18
C SER A 6 0.23 13.18 1.98
N MET A 7 -0.40 13.87 2.94
CA MET A 7 -0.39 15.33 2.99
C MET A 7 1.02 15.91 3.21
N ASP A 8 1.95 15.12 3.73
CA ASP A 8 3.33 15.53 4.05
C ASP A 8 4.35 15.07 3.00
N GLY A 9 3.92 14.40 1.93
CA GLY A 9 4.77 13.99 0.81
C GLY A 9 4.67 12.51 0.46
N ILE A 10 5.78 11.91 0.00
CA ILE A 10 5.85 10.49 -0.38
C ILE A 10 6.15 9.67 0.89
N LEU A 11 5.28 8.72 1.22
CA LEU A 11 5.49 7.78 2.34
C LEU A 11 6.32 6.57 1.91
N HIS A 12 6.00 6.00 0.75
CA HIS A 12 6.66 4.82 0.24
C HIS A 12 6.68 4.84 -1.29
N LEU A 13 7.72 4.28 -1.89
CA LEU A 13 7.90 4.25 -3.35
C LEU A 13 8.50 2.91 -3.76
N LYS A 14 7.87 2.26 -4.74
CA LYS A 14 8.42 1.06 -5.36
C LYS A 14 8.53 1.20 -6.87
N ILE A 15 9.72 0.87 -7.39
CA ILE A 15 10.04 0.89 -8.82
C ILE A 15 10.32 -0.55 -9.24
N VAL A 16 9.60 -1.01 -10.25
CA VAL A 16 9.75 -2.35 -10.85
C VAL A 16 9.82 -2.20 -12.36
N GLU A 17 10.51 -3.14 -13.01
CA GLU A 17 10.45 -3.28 -14.45
C GLU A 17 9.11 -3.95 -14.85
N GLY A 18 8.41 -3.39 -15.83
CA GLY A 18 7.10 -3.87 -16.26
C GLY A 18 5.94 -3.45 -15.36
N SER A 19 4.86 -4.24 -15.37
CA SER A 19 3.61 -3.95 -14.67
C SER A 19 3.56 -4.60 -13.28
N PHE A 20 2.89 -3.93 -12.33
CA PHE A 20 2.58 -4.55 -11.05
C PHE A 20 1.61 -5.72 -11.24
N ASN A 21 1.93 -6.82 -10.58
CA ASN A 21 1.04 -7.95 -10.38
C ASN A 21 0.71 -8.06 -8.88
N HIS A 22 -0.10 -9.05 -8.53
CA HIS A 22 -0.58 -9.21 -7.17
C HIS A 22 0.57 -9.43 -6.14
N PRO A 23 1.56 -10.32 -6.35
CA PRO A 23 2.70 -10.45 -5.44
C PRO A 23 3.52 -9.16 -5.26
N LEU A 24 3.83 -8.45 -6.35
CA LEU A 24 4.58 -7.19 -6.28
C LEU A 24 3.83 -6.11 -5.50
N PHE A 25 2.49 -6.12 -5.58
CA PHE A 25 1.62 -5.22 -4.83
C PHE A 25 1.57 -5.57 -3.34
N MET A 26 1.52 -6.86 -2.96
CA MET A 26 1.61 -7.25 -1.55
C MET A 26 2.92 -6.79 -0.90
N GLU A 27 4.06 -7.00 -1.57
CA GLU A 27 5.36 -6.52 -1.07
C GLU A 27 5.42 -4.97 -1.02
N PHE A 28 4.67 -4.28 -1.86
CA PHE A 28 4.50 -2.82 -1.73
C PHE A 28 3.67 -2.43 -0.49
N ILE A 29 2.59 -3.16 -0.20
CA ILE A 29 1.76 -2.92 0.99
C ILE A 29 2.56 -3.20 2.26
N GLU A 30 3.32 -4.28 2.32
CA GLU A 30 4.20 -4.60 3.46
C GLU A 30 5.13 -3.44 3.79
N GLY A 31 5.88 -2.94 2.81
CA GLY A 31 6.79 -1.79 3.01
C GLY A 31 6.07 -0.46 3.26
N LEU A 32 4.82 -0.30 2.82
CA LEU A 32 3.99 0.87 3.14
C LEU A 32 3.54 0.84 4.61
N LEU A 33 3.14 -0.33 5.13
CA LEU A 33 2.62 -0.47 6.50
C LEU A 33 3.67 -0.08 7.55
N ASP A 34 4.96 -0.30 7.29
CA ASP A 34 6.07 0.19 8.13
C ASP A 34 6.08 1.73 8.31
N GLN A 35 5.43 2.47 7.41
CA GLN A 35 5.35 3.93 7.40
C GLN A 35 3.97 4.46 7.86
N MET A 36 3.06 3.57 8.24
CA MET A 36 1.71 3.89 8.66
C MET A 36 1.55 3.85 10.18
N ASN A 37 0.48 4.46 10.68
CA ASN A 37 0.10 4.39 12.09
C ASN A 37 -1.26 3.71 12.25
N PRO A 38 -1.57 3.16 13.43
CA PRO A 38 -2.91 2.68 13.74
C PRO A 38 -3.97 3.80 13.61
N PHE A 39 -5.15 3.45 13.11
CA PHE A 39 -6.28 4.39 13.06
C PHE A 39 -6.74 4.79 14.47
N PRO A 40 -7.03 6.08 14.75
CA PRO A 40 -7.19 7.22 13.83
C PRO A 40 -5.96 8.16 13.72
N GLY A 41 -4.74 7.63 13.87
CA GLY A 41 -3.52 8.43 13.78
C GLY A 41 -3.25 9.04 12.38
N PRO A 42 -2.24 9.92 12.24
CA PRO A 42 -1.79 10.38 10.94
C PRO A 42 -1.35 9.21 10.06
N ASN A 43 -1.62 9.26 8.74
CA ASN A 43 -1.25 8.21 7.79
C ASN A 43 -1.78 6.81 8.17
N SER A 44 -3.02 6.73 8.65
CA SER A 44 -3.63 5.47 9.13
C SER A 44 -4.70 4.88 8.20
N VAL A 45 -4.92 5.46 7.04
CA VAL A 45 -5.94 5.02 6.08
C VAL A 45 -5.31 4.89 4.71
N ILE A 46 -5.41 3.70 4.11
CA ILE A 46 -4.97 3.46 2.74
C ILE A 46 -6.12 3.79 1.79
N MET A 47 -5.87 4.69 0.84
CA MET A 47 -6.75 4.96 -0.29
C MET A 47 -6.09 4.51 -1.59
N MET A 48 -6.78 3.64 -2.33
CA MET A 48 -6.32 3.09 -3.60
C MET A 48 -7.48 2.96 -4.59
N ASP A 49 -7.18 2.83 -5.88
CA ASP A 49 -8.20 2.57 -6.90
C ASP A 49 -8.73 1.13 -6.84
N ASN A 50 -9.84 0.88 -7.54
CA ASN A 50 -10.56 -0.38 -7.51
C ASN A 50 -9.96 -1.46 -8.44
N CYS A 51 -8.64 -1.48 -8.60
CA CYS A 51 -7.95 -2.41 -9.49
C CYS A 51 -8.10 -3.87 -9.03
N ARG A 52 -8.13 -4.82 -9.97
CA ARG A 52 -8.34 -6.24 -9.67
C ARG A 52 -7.26 -6.82 -8.76
N ILE A 53 -6.01 -6.40 -8.92
CA ILE A 53 -4.88 -6.93 -8.13
C ILE A 53 -4.89 -6.47 -6.67
N HIS A 54 -5.71 -5.46 -6.32
CA HIS A 54 -5.89 -4.96 -4.96
C HIS A 54 -6.94 -5.78 -4.17
N LYS A 55 -7.76 -6.56 -4.87
CA LYS A 55 -8.88 -7.32 -4.28
C LYS A 55 -8.43 -8.71 -3.86
N SER A 56 -7.65 -8.79 -2.80
CA SER A 56 -7.24 -10.06 -2.20
C SER A 56 -7.46 -10.03 -0.70
N ASN A 57 -7.81 -11.18 -0.14
CA ASN A 57 -8.05 -11.32 1.30
C ASN A 57 -6.75 -11.16 2.08
N GLU A 58 -5.62 -11.58 1.49
CA GLU A 58 -4.29 -11.44 2.04
C GLU A 58 -3.94 -9.96 2.26
N ILE A 59 -4.23 -9.09 1.27
CA ILE A 59 -4.01 -7.64 1.42
C ILE A 59 -4.86 -7.06 2.55
N THR A 60 -6.14 -7.45 2.63
CA THR A 60 -7.03 -7.00 3.71
C THR A 60 -6.50 -7.44 5.07
N GLN A 61 -6.10 -8.70 5.19
CA GLN A 61 -5.54 -9.23 6.44
C GLN A 61 -4.29 -8.47 6.86
N MET A 62 -3.36 -8.19 5.94
CA MET A 62 -2.15 -7.42 6.24
C MET A 62 -2.46 -6.03 6.80
N ILE A 63 -3.55 -5.39 6.37
CA ILE A 63 -3.93 -4.03 6.78
C ILE A 63 -4.71 -4.03 8.11
N GLU A 64 -5.46 -5.09 8.39
CA GLU A 64 -6.32 -5.20 9.57
C GLU A 64 -5.62 -5.83 10.80
N GLU A 65 -4.42 -6.38 10.63
CA GLU A 65 -3.54 -6.84 11.74
C GLU A 65 -3.15 -5.71 12.69
#